data_AF-A0A8T6GCQ7-F1
#
_entry.id   AF-A0A8T6GCQ7-F1
#
_cell.length_a   1.000
_cell.length_b   1.000
_cell.length_c   1.000
_cell.angle_alpha   90.00
_cell.angle_beta   90.00
_cell.angle_gamma   90.00
#
_symmetry.space_group_name_H-M   'P 1'
#
loop_
_entity.id
_entity.type
_entity.pdbx_description
1 polymer ?
#
loop_
_entity_poly.entity_id
_entity_poly.type
_entity_poly.pdbx_seq_one_letter_code
_entity_poly.pdbx_strand_id
1 'polypeptide(L)' 'MPQQTTPDDFRALTQRAGLNLTDDELEHLKPMYDHYLEPIARMNALNLDAEDLAVVYSPGWDPEV' A
#
# COMPACT_ATOMS: atom_id res chain seq x y z
N MET A 1 -12.27 -5.36 10.53
CA MET A 1 -12.59 -6.07 9.27
C MET A 1 -11.81 -5.37 8.16
N PRO A 2 -11.00 -6.07 7.35
CA PRO A 2 -10.44 -5.46 6.14
C PRO A 2 -11.61 -4.91 5.31
N GLN A 3 -11.52 -3.65 4.88
CA GLN A 3 -12.57 -3.03 4.07
C GLN A 3 -12.67 -3.80 2.75
N GLN A 4 -13.77 -4.54 2.56
CA GLN A 4 -14.05 -5.16 1.28
C GLN A 4 -14.17 -4.06 0.24
N THR A 5 -13.25 -4.07 -0.72
CA THR A 5 -13.28 -3.15 -1.85
C THR A 5 -14.42 -3.58 -2.76
N THR A 6 -15.35 -2.66 -3.04
CA THR A 6 -16.45 -2.94 -3.97
C THR A 6 -15.89 -3.15 -5.38
N PRO A 7 -16.63 -3.82 -6.29
CA PRO A 7 -16.18 -3.98 -7.67
C PRO A 7 -15.89 -2.64 -8.38
N ASP A 8 -16.67 -1.61 -8.10
CA ASP A 8 -16.49 -0.26 -8.66
C ASP A 8 -15.23 0.42 -8.12
N ASP A 9 -14.97 0.29 -6.81
CA ASP A 9 -13.74 0.80 -6.20
C ASP A 9 -12.49 0.08 -6.75
N PHE A 10 -12.59 -1.22 -6.98
CA PHE A 10 -11.50 -2.01 -7.55
C PHE A 10 -11.20 -1.58 -8.99
N ARG A 11 -12.23 -1.35 -9.81
CA ARG A 11 -12.06 -0.80 -11.16
C ARG A 11 -11.42 0.58 -11.15
N ALA A 12 -11.82 1.46 -10.23
CA ALA A 12 -11.20 2.78 -10.10
C ALA A 12 -9.72 2.67 -9.68
N LEU A 13 -9.37 1.71 -8.82
CA LEU A 13 -7.98 1.44 -8.42
C LEU A 13 -7.12 0.94 -9.58
N THR A 14 -7.60 -0.02 -10.36
CA THR A 14 -6.84 -0.56 -11.50
C THR A 14 -6.61 0.50 -12.57
N GLN A 15 -7.61 1.36 -12.84
CA GLN A 15 -7.47 2.50 -13.76
C GLN A 15 -6.42 3.50 -13.26
N ARG A 16 -6.40 3.83 -11.97
CA ARG A 16 -5.37 4.71 -11.37
C ARG A 16 -3.97 4.11 -11.44
N ALA A 17 -3.86 2.79 -11.38
CA ALA A 17 -2.60 2.08 -11.59
C ALA A 17 -2.17 2.02 -13.07
N GLY A 18 -2.97 2.57 -13.99
CA GLY A 18 -2.71 2.53 -15.43
C GLY A 18 -3.06 1.18 -16.08
N LEU A 19 -3.80 0.32 -15.38
CA LEU A 19 -4.25 -0.97 -15.89
C LEU A 19 -5.63 -0.81 -16.56
N ASN A 20 -5.64 -0.83 -17.88
CA ASN A 20 -6.85 -0.89 -18.69
C ASN A 20 -7.31 -2.34 -18.84
N LEU A 21 -7.94 -2.87 -17.78
CA LEU A 21 -8.43 -4.24 -17.73
C LEU A 21 -9.86 -4.34 -18.28
N THR A 22 -10.14 -5.46 -18.95
CA THR A 22 -11.49 -5.89 -19.30
C THR A 22 -12.24 -6.40 -18.07
N ASP A 23 -13.56 -6.59 -18.21
CA ASP A 23 -14.40 -7.08 -17.10
C ASP A 23 -14.00 -8.49 -16.65
N ASP A 24 -13.67 -9.38 -17.60
CA ASP A 24 -13.21 -10.74 -17.32
C ASP A 24 -11.87 -10.75 -16.57
N GLU A 25 -10.95 -9.85 -16.93
CA GLU A 25 -9.64 -9.71 -16.26
C GLU A 25 -9.80 -9.14 -14.85
N LEU A 26 -10.73 -8.20 -14.65
CA LEU A 26 -11.07 -7.67 -13.33
C LEU A 26 -11.66 -8.77 -12.42
N GLU A 27 -12.56 -9.59 -12.96
CA GLU A 27 -13.15 -10.72 -12.23
C GLU A 27 -12.09 -11.75 -11.83
N HIS A 28 -11.10 -11.99 -12.68
CA HIS A 28 -9.97 -12.89 -12.37
C HIS A 28 -8.98 -12.30 -11.36
N LEU A 29 -8.71 -10.99 -11.43
CA LEU A 29 -7.70 -10.34 -10.60
C LEU A 29 -8.22 -10.02 -9.18
N LYS A 30 -9.52 -9.75 -9.06
CA LYS A 30 -10.13 -9.34 -7.78
C LYS A 30 -9.95 -10.37 -6.64
N PRO A 31 -10.13 -11.68 -6.84
CA PRO A 31 -9.87 -12.68 -5.79
C PRO A 31 -8.43 -12.66 -5.28
N MET A 32 -7.45 -12.44 -6.18
CA MET A 32 -6.04 -12.30 -5.77
C MET A 32 -5.84 -11.04 -4.93
N TYR A 33 -6.41 -9.91 -5.37
CA TYR A 33 -6.36 -8.66 -4.61
C TYR A 33 -6.98 -8.82 -3.21
N ASP A 34 -8.17 -9.41 -3.14
CA ASP A 34 -8.91 -9.64 -1.90
C ASP A 34 -8.13 -10.55 -0.92
N HIS A 35 -7.39 -11.54 -1.43
CA HIS A 35 -6.53 -12.39 -0.62
C HIS A 35 -5.43 -11.61 0.12
N TYR A 36 -4.87 -10.57 -0.50
CA TYR A 36 -3.80 -9.76 0.10
C TYR A 36 -4.29 -8.71 1.10
N LEU A 37 -5.58 -8.36 1.09
CA LEU A 37 -6.14 -7.36 2.00
C LEU A 37 -5.96 -7.74 3.48
N GLU A 38 -6.07 -9.02 3.81
CA GLU A 38 -5.97 -9.50 5.19
C GLU A 38 -4.52 -9.46 5.72
N PRO A 39 -3.50 -9.98 5.01
CA PRO A 39 -2.09 -9.76 5.35
C PRO A 39 -1.70 -8.27 5.45
N ILE A 40 -2.15 -7.43 4.51
CA ILE A 40 -1.86 -5.99 4.52
C ILE A 40 -2.47 -5.32 5.75
N ALA A 41 -3.72 -5.66 6.09
CA ALA A 41 -4.38 -5.14 7.27
C ALA A 41 -3.65 -5.54 8.56
N ARG A 42 -3.14 -6.77 8.66
CA ARG A 42 -2.31 -7.20 9.79
C ARG A 42 -1.01 -6.40 9.88
N MET A 43 -0.33 -6.19 8.75
CA MET A 43 0.92 -5.43 8.71
C MET A 43 0.70 -3.98 9.14
N ASN A 44 -0.37 -3.34 8.66
CA ASN A 44 -0.73 -1.97 9.03
C ASN A 44 -1.23 -1.83 10.47
N ALA A 45 -1.68 -2.92 11.09
CA ALA A 45 -2.09 -2.95 12.49
C ALA A 45 -0.91 -3.14 13.47
N LEU A 46 0.31 -3.33 12.96
CA LEU A 46 1.50 -3.41 13.80
C LEU A 46 1.76 -2.04 14.43
N ASN A 47 1.74 -1.99 15.76
CA ASN A 47 2.25 -0.85 16.50
C ASN A 47 3.77 -0.97 16.54
N LEU A 48 4.46 -0.05 15.88
CA LEU A 48 5.92 -0.04 15.83
C LEU A 48 6.54 0.71 17.02
N ASP A 49 5.71 1.31 17.90
CA ASP A 49 6.12 2.21 18.97
C ASP A 49 7.13 3.29 18.49
N ALA A 50 7.68 4.09 19.40
CA ALA A 50 8.57 5.21 19.06
C ALA A 50 10.04 4.79 18.85
N GLU A 51 10.33 3.52 18.52
CA GLU A 51 11.71 3.05 18.46
C GLU A 51 12.25 2.96 17.02
N ASP A 52 13.14 3.92 16.75
CA ASP A 52 14.34 3.83 15.89
C ASP A 52 14.22 3.94 14.36
N LEU A 53 13.26 4.74 13.85
CA LEU A 53 13.24 5.14 12.42
C LEU A 53 13.84 6.53 12.15
N ALA A 54 14.35 7.20 13.18
CA ALA A 54 15.04 8.48 13.04
C ALA A 54 16.55 8.27 13.18
N VAL A 55 17.18 7.67 12.17
CA VAL A 55 18.60 7.98 11.93
C VAL A 55 18.65 9.44 11.51
N VAL A 56 18.83 10.34 12.48
CA VAL A 56 19.07 11.75 12.22
C VAL A 56 20.46 11.83 11.58
N TYR A 57 20.49 11.91 10.26
CA TYR A 57 21.70 12.27 9.54
C TYR A 57 21.98 13.75 9.82
N SER A 58 22.97 14.00 10.66
CA SER A 58 23.53 15.33 10.86
C SER A 58 24.68 15.50 9.87
N PRO A 59 24.49 16.15 8.70
CA PRO A 59 25.60 16.47 7.83
C PRO A 59 26.57 17.35 8.62
N GLY A 60 27.78 16.85 8.87
CA GLY A 60 28.89 17.64 9.39
C GLY A 60 29.39 18.59 8.30
N TRP A 61 28.53 19.52 7.87
CA TRP A 61 28.96 20.62 7.02
C TRP A 61 29.64 21.63 7.92
N ASP A 62 30.97 21.59 7.95
CA ASP A 62 31.78 22.62 8.55
C ASP A 62 31.81 23.82 7.57
N PRO A 63 31.19 24.98 7.89
CA PRO A 63 31.17 26.13 6.99
C PRO A 63 32.46 26.95 7.01
N GLU A 64 33.50 26.53 7.75
CA GLU A 64 34.77 27.25 7.86
C GLU A 64 35.94 26.44 7.25
N VAL A 65 35.96 26.34 5.91
CA VAL A 65 37.20 26.13 5.12
C VAL A 65 37.21 27.05 3.92
#